data_AF-A0AAW7XF40-F1
#
_entry.id   AF-A0AAW7XF40-F1
#
_cell.length_a   1.000
_cell.length_b   1.000
_cell.length_c   1.000
_cell.angle_alpha   90.00
_cell.angle_beta   90.00
_cell.angle_gamma   90.00
#
_symmetry.space_group_name_H-M   'P 1'
#
loop_
_entity.id
_entity.type
_entity.pdbx_description
1 polymer ?
#
loop_
_entity_poly.entity_id
_entity_poly.type
_entity_poly.pdbx_seq_one_letter_code
_entity_poly.pdbx_strand_id
1 'polypeptide(L)'
;SNTVAGGGVFAGTIDVSDNTAKLEIRTEVINDSKQTSKIELVTTLEDTNFNLLKKTTKKLTLRAGKSKQMKQLLTVNDVQFWHPDNP
;
A
#
# COMPACT_ATOMS: atom_id res chain seq x y z
N SER A 1 -1.38 19.17 -1.07
CA SER A 1 -1.47 18.22 -2.20
C SER A 1 -2.76 18.48 -2.95
N ASN A 2 -2.75 18.44 -4.29
CA ASN A 2 -3.97 18.60 -5.11
C ASN A 2 -4.48 17.25 -5.66
N THR A 3 -4.10 16.13 -5.03
CA THR A 3 -4.58 14.79 -5.41
C THR A 3 -5.95 14.50 -4.80
N VAL A 4 -6.88 14.00 -5.61
CA VAL A 4 -8.19 13.49 -5.14
C VAL A 4 -7.93 12.33 -4.17
N ALA A 5 -8.54 12.38 -2.98
CA ALA A 5 -8.23 11.51 -1.83
C ALA A 5 -6.75 11.53 -1.40
N GLY A 6 -6.07 12.67 -1.54
CA GLY A 6 -4.67 12.84 -1.18
C GLY A 6 -4.42 12.86 0.33
N GLY A 7 -3.23 12.41 0.73
CA GLY A 7 -2.75 12.47 2.12
C GLY A 7 -2.84 11.17 2.92
N GLY A 8 -3.15 10.04 2.28
CA GLY A 8 -3.28 8.75 2.96
C GLY A 8 -2.89 7.55 2.11
N VAL A 9 -3.46 6.40 2.49
CA VAL A 9 -3.30 5.11 1.82
C VAL A 9 -4.65 4.70 1.24
N PHE A 10 -4.65 4.29 -0.02
CA PHE A 10 -5.77 3.64 -0.68
C PHE A 10 -5.39 2.18 -0.96
N ALA A 11 -6.22 1.25 -0.51
CA ALA A 11 -6.11 -0.17 -0.79
C ALA A 11 -7.28 -0.60 -1.66
N GLY A 12 -7.00 -1.05 -2.88
CA GLY A 12 -8.01 -1.54 -3.82
C GLY A 12 -7.78 -3.00 -4.15
N THR A 13 -8.86 -3.78 -4.15
CA THR A 13 -8.86 -5.14 -4.69
C THR A 13 -9.02 -5.06 -6.20
N ILE A 14 -8.06 -5.60 -6.94
CA ILE A 14 -8.13 -5.69 -8.41
C ILE A 14 -8.94 -6.92 -8.80
N ASP A 15 -8.65 -8.05 -8.15
CA ASP A 15 -9.13 -9.37 -8.55
C ASP A 15 -9.04 -10.32 -7.36
N VAL A 16 -10.01 -11.23 -7.27
CA VAL A 16 -10.04 -12.34 -6.31
C VAL A 16 -10.49 -13.61 -7.01
N SER A 17 -9.67 -14.65 -6.95
CA SER A 17 -9.94 -15.94 -7.59
C SER A 17 -9.12 -17.02 -6.89
N ASP A 18 -9.66 -18.23 -6.73
CA ASP A 18 -8.90 -19.41 -6.25
C ASP A 18 -8.03 -19.13 -5.02
N ASN A 19 -8.63 -18.58 -3.95
CA ASN A 19 -7.95 -18.20 -2.71
C ASN A 19 -6.78 -17.21 -2.89
N THR A 20 -6.70 -16.53 -4.04
CA THR A 20 -5.67 -15.55 -4.36
C THR A 20 -6.31 -14.18 -4.49
N ALA A 21 -5.70 -13.17 -3.89
CA ALA A 21 -6.08 -11.77 -4.06
C ALA A 21 -4.97 -10.99 -4.76
N LYS A 22 -5.37 -10.15 -5.73
CA LYS A 22 -4.52 -9.12 -6.32
C LYS A 22 -4.95 -7.77 -5.77
N LEU A 23 -4.03 -7.07 -5.13
CA LEU A 23 -4.27 -5.79 -4.48
C LEU A 23 -3.41 -4.69 -5.13
N GLU A 24 -3.97 -3.50 -5.19
CA GLU A 24 -3.25 -2.27 -5.49
C GLU A 24 -3.25 -1.36 -4.27
N ILE A 25 -2.05 -1.03 -3.79
CA ILE A 25 -1.86 -0.09 -2.70
C ILE A 25 -1.28 1.19 -3.27
N ARG A 26 -1.99 2.31 -3.07
CA ARG A 26 -1.53 3.65 -3.42
C ARG A 26 -1.28 4.44 -2.14
N THR A 27 -0.05 4.90 -1.96
CA THR A 27 0.35 5.70 -0.80
C THR A 27 0.84 7.07 -1.26
N GLU A 28 0.24 8.15 -0.77
CA GLU A 28 0.78 9.49 -0.97
C GLU A 28 1.90 9.75 0.05
N VAL A 29 3.08 10.14 -0.41
CA VAL A 29 4.21 10.52 0.46
C VAL A 29 4.56 11.96 0.20
N ILE A 30 4.64 12.77 1.25
CA ILE A 30 5.05 14.18 1.20
C ILE A 30 6.36 14.34 1.94
N ASN A 31 7.32 15.03 1.34
CA ASN A 31 8.52 15.49 2.01
C ASN A 31 8.41 16.97 2.33
N ASP A 32 7.85 17.32 3.49
CA ASP A 32 7.73 18.71 3.97
C ASP A 32 9.02 19.26 4.59
N SER A 33 10.11 18.50 4.53
CA SER A 33 11.42 19.00 4.96
C SER A 33 12.01 19.97 3.94
N LYS A 34 13.04 20.70 4.38
CA LYS A 34 13.82 21.60 3.53
C LYS A 34 14.89 20.88 2.69
N GLN A 35 14.99 19.55 2.78
CA GLN A 35 16.05 18.77 2.14
C GLN A 35 15.47 17.64 1.29
N THR A 36 16.27 17.16 0.33
CA THR A 36 15.90 15.96 -0.44
C THR A 36 16.13 14.71 0.41
N SER A 37 15.14 13.82 0.45
CA SER A 37 15.15 12.63 1.30
C SER A 37 15.15 11.36 0.46
N LYS A 38 15.91 10.35 0.88
CA LYS A 38 15.78 8.97 0.41
C LYS A 38 14.77 8.27 1.32
N ILE A 39 13.70 7.76 0.74
CA ILE A 39 12.58 7.15 1.46
C ILE A 39 12.44 5.71 1.01
N GLU A 40 12.13 4.82 1.95
CA GLU A 40 11.72 3.46 1.68
C GLU A 40 10.27 3.30 2.16
N LEU A 41 9.35 3.05 1.22
CA LEU A 41 7.98 2.69 1.55
C LEU A 41 7.90 1.18 1.73
N VAL A 42 7.49 0.76 2.91
CA VAL A 42 7.23 -0.64 3.24
C VAL A 42 5.72 -0.81 3.45
N THR A 43 5.13 -1.73 2.69
CA THR A 43 3.73 -2.14 2.89
C THR A 43 3.72 -3.59 3.34
N THR A 44 3.00 -3.84 4.43
CA THR A 44 2.84 -5.14 5.06
C THR A 44 1.35 -5.49 5.07
N LEU A 45 1.01 -6.70 4.63
CA LEU A 45 -0.31 -7.30 4.78
C LEU A 45 -0.21 -8.40 5.84
N GLU A 46 -1.12 -8.35 6.80
CA GLU A 46 -1.22 -9.28 7.93
C GLU A 46 -2.61 -9.91 7.98
N ASP A 47 -2.71 -11.09 8.61
CA ASP A 47 -3.99 -11.71 8.96
C ASP A 47 -4.56 -11.14 10.27
N THR A 48 -5.72 -11.64 10.69
CA THR A 48 -6.39 -11.21 11.94
C THR A 48 -5.63 -11.56 13.22
N ASN A 49 -4.63 -12.44 13.13
CA ASN A 49 -3.73 -12.80 14.23
C ASN A 49 -2.40 -12.04 14.15
N PHE A 50 -2.30 -11.02 13.29
CA PHE A 50 -1.09 -10.25 13.02
C PHE A 50 0.05 -11.08 12.40
N ASN A 51 -0.24 -12.22 11.78
CA ASN A 51 0.75 -12.97 11.02
C ASN A 51 1.00 -12.30 9.68
N LEU A 52 2.27 -12.15 9.31
CA LEU A 52 2.67 -11.57 8.03
C LEU A 52 2.27 -12.47 6.86
N LEU A 53 1.36 -11.98 6.00
CA LEU A 53 0.99 -12.63 4.74
C LEU A 53 1.86 -12.16 3.58
N LYS A 54 2.16 -10.86 3.51
CA LYS A 54 2.98 -10.29 2.43
C LYS A 54 3.68 -9.01 2.87
N LYS A 55 4.90 -8.82 2.35
CA LYS A 55 5.65 -7.56 2.47
C LYS A 55 6.13 -7.10 1.11
N THR A 56 6.01 -5.81 0.81
CA THR A 56 6.57 -5.19 -0.39
C THR A 56 7.23 -3.88 -0.05
N THR A 57 8.37 -3.63 -0.71
CA THR A 57 9.22 -2.48 -0.43
C THR A 57 9.48 -1.70 -1.72
N LYS A 58 9.45 -0.37 -1.63
CA LYS A 58 9.77 0.51 -2.75
C LYS A 58 10.57 1.71 -2.29
N LYS A 59 11.77 1.87 -2.83
CA LYS A 59 12.67 3.00 -2.55
C LYS A 59 12.38 4.16 -3.51
N LEU A 60 12.47 5.39 -3.01
CA LEU A 60 12.39 6.60 -3.82
C LEU A 60 13.27 7.72 -3.26
N THR A 61 13.64 8.67 -4.10
CA THR A 61 14.21 9.95 -3.67
C THR A 61 13.16 11.04 -3.86
N LEU A 62 12.80 11.76 -2.80
CA LEU A 62 11.79 12.82 -2.82
C LEU A 62 12.44 14.16 -2.50
N ARG A 63 12.34 15.11 -3.44
CA ARG A 63 12.86 16.47 -3.23
C ARG A 63 12.08 17.19 -2.13
N ALA A 64 12.73 18.19 -1.52
CA ALA A 64 12.13 19.08 -0.53
C ALA A 64 10.83 19.70 -1.06
N GLY A 65 9.79 19.74 -0.20
CA GLY A 65 8.48 20.31 -0.50
C GLY A 65 7.70 19.61 -1.62
N LYS A 66 8.07 18.38 -2.00
CA LYS A 66 7.37 17.60 -3.04
C LYS A 66 6.58 16.46 -2.44
N SER A 67 5.48 16.12 -3.12
CA SER A 67 4.72 14.91 -2.87
C SER A 67 4.80 13.94 -4.06
N LYS A 68 4.52 12.68 -3.78
CA LYS A 68 4.43 11.63 -4.81
C LYS A 68 3.46 10.54 -4.36
N GLN A 69 2.57 10.14 -5.27
CA GLN A 69 1.78 8.93 -5.10
C GLN A 69 2.60 7.70 -5.54
N MET A 70 2.67 6.71 -4.66
CA MET A 70 3.40 5.46 -4.84
C MET A 70 2.42 4.32 -4.99
N LYS A 71 2.44 3.65 -6.15
CA LYS A 71 1.72 2.40 -6.40
C LYS A 71 2.59 1.18 -6.10
N GLN A 72 2.04 0.23 -5.34
CA GLN A 72 2.56 -1.13 -5.12
C GLN A 72 1.47 -2.16 -5.47
N LEU A 73 1.83 -3.20 -6.21
CA LEU A 73 0.96 -4.32 -6.53
C LEU A 73 1.35 -5.51 -5.65
N LEU A 74 0.36 -6.16 -5.05
CA LEU A 74 0.55 -7.34 -4.21
C LEU A 74 -0.29 -8.49 -4.78
N THR A 75 0.31 -9.67 -4.87
CA THR A 75 -0.38 -10.94 -5.07
C THR A 75 -0.15 -11.79 -3.83
N VAL A 76 -1.25 -12.22 -3.21
CA VAL A 76 -1.25 -12.98 -1.96
C VAL A 76 -2.13 -14.20 -2.15
N ASN A 77 -1.57 -15.36 -1.81
CA ASN A 77 -2.24 -16.66 -1.93
C ASN A 77 -2.78 -17.08 -0.57
N ASP A 78 -3.67 -18.07 -0.56
CA ASP A 78 -4.28 -18.66 0.63
C ASP A 78 -4.91 -17.61 1.56
N VAL A 79 -5.52 -16.59 0.97
CA VAL A 79 -6.17 -15.52 1.73
C VAL A 79 -7.59 -15.90 2.14
N GLN A 80 -7.98 -15.51 3.34
CA GLN A 80 -9.38 -15.56 3.76
C GLN A 80 -10.13 -14.36 3.17
N PHE A 81 -11.18 -14.63 2.38
CA PHE A 81 -12.02 -13.57 1.83
C PHE A 81 -13.07 -13.12 2.84
N TRP A 82 -13.35 -11.82 2.81
CA TRP A 82 -14.48 -11.25 3.52
C TRP A 82 -15.80 -11.81 2.97
N HIS A 83 -16.68 -12.26 3.87
CA HIS A 83 -18.05 -12.65 3.57
C HIS A 83 -18.98 -12.07 4.65
N PRO A 84 -20.26 -11.75 4.38
CA PRO A 84 -21.16 -11.27 5.42
C PRO A 84 -21.26 -12.20 6.65
N ASP A 85 -21.16 -13.52 6.43
CA ASP A 85 -21.16 -14.54 7.49
C ASP A 85 -19.77 -14.81 8.10
N ASN A 86 -18.71 -14.31 7.47
CA ASN A 86 -17.32 -14.42 7.94
C ASN A 86 -16.58 -13.11 7.61
N PRO A 87 -16.88 -12.02 8.35
CA PRO A 87 -16.34 -10.69 8.07
C PRO A 87 -14.89 -10.53 8.52
#